data_AF-A0A931KBA4-F1
#
_entry.id   AF-A0A931KBA4-F1
#
_cell.length_a   1.000
_cell.length_b   1.000
_cell.length_c   1.000
_cell.angle_alpha   90.00
_cell.angle_beta   90.00
_cell.angle_gamma   90.00
#
_symmetry.space_group_name_H-M   'P 1'
#
loop_
_entity.id
_entity.type
_entity.pdbx_description
1 polymer ?
#
loop_
_entity_poly.entity_id
_entity_poly.type
_entity_poly.pdbx_seq_one_letter_code
_entity_poly.pdbx_strand_id
1 'polypeptide(L)'
;MSAPGGWLLADVGNSRVKLAWLENGAAAVNALFDRGPKAWDERLTLPVDRIEANAPALAGWLENKAIGGIWISSVRPQAVLELVETLDRALESRTGPDAPGVVLDSALTTGTIGRLTRPEKSGADRALAVRAAGRLKGRTGPGVVILCGTAITVERIGSDGEWLGGAIAPGYRLCAEALEHGTAGLMHVDTVSREPLAFGTETRTAMEAGLFWGQVGAIRELIARSVGGHEHWEIWTGGDAPMLARWAGLPEAEVVDDLVLMGLADWAAERFHSESGT
;
A
#
# COMPACT_ATOMS: atom_id res chain seq x y z
N MET A 1 13.12 -30.51 -12.57
CA MET A 1 12.82 -29.45 -11.59
C MET A 1 11.57 -28.75 -12.10
N SER A 2 10.46 -28.81 -11.35
CA SER A 2 9.29 -27.99 -11.69
C SER A 2 9.71 -26.53 -11.76
N ALA A 3 9.17 -25.77 -12.71
CA ALA A 3 9.36 -24.33 -12.70
C ALA A 3 8.91 -23.79 -11.34
N PRO A 4 9.68 -22.91 -10.68
CA PRO A 4 9.24 -22.31 -9.43
C PRO A 4 7.91 -21.62 -9.69
N GLY A 5 6.84 -22.06 -9.01
CA GLY A 5 5.51 -21.50 -9.19
C GLY A 5 5.49 -20.02 -8.86
N GLY A 6 4.57 -19.27 -9.47
CA GLY A 6 4.44 -17.84 -9.25
C GLY A 6 3.88 -17.49 -7.87
N TRP A 7 3.99 -16.22 -7.50
CA TRP A 7 3.54 -15.72 -6.21
C TRP A 7 2.24 -14.94 -6.34
N LEU A 8 1.31 -15.26 -5.45
CA LEU A 8 0.16 -14.43 -5.14
C LEU A 8 0.52 -13.52 -3.97
N LEU A 9 0.41 -12.21 -4.16
CA LEU A 9 0.61 -11.22 -3.11
C LEU A 9 -0.70 -10.50 -2.82
N ALA A 10 -1.01 -10.31 -1.53
CA ALA A 10 -2.20 -9.60 -1.09
C ALA A 10 -1.87 -8.52 -0.06
N ASP A 11 -2.40 -7.32 -0.27
CA ASP A 11 -2.42 -6.21 0.70
C ASP A 11 -3.87 -5.98 1.14
N VAL A 12 -4.19 -6.43 2.35
CA VAL A 12 -5.51 -6.34 2.97
C VAL A 12 -5.59 -5.05 3.79
N GLY A 13 -6.00 -3.98 3.12
CA GLY A 13 -6.15 -2.65 3.70
C GLY A 13 -7.50 -2.41 4.36
N ASN A 14 -7.74 -1.15 4.73
CA ASN A 14 -8.96 -0.76 5.43
C ASN A 14 -10.22 -0.74 4.56
N SER A 15 -10.08 -0.56 3.24
CA SER A 15 -11.21 -0.42 2.33
C SER A 15 -11.18 -1.39 1.16
N ARG A 16 -10.01 -1.95 0.85
CA ARG A 16 -9.79 -2.78 -0.32
C ARG A 16 -8.77 -3.86 0.00
N VAL A 17 -8.90 -5.00 -0.67
CA VAL A 17 -7.85 -6.01 -0.81
C VAL A 17 -7.23 -5.82 -2.18
N LYS A 18 -5.94 -5.50 -2.23
CA LYS A 18 -5.17 -5.46 -3.49
C LYS A 18 -4.42 -6.77 -3.66
N LEU A 19 -4.59 -7.41 -4.80
CA LEU A 19 -3.96 -8.67 -5.16
C LEU A 19 -3.06 -8.44 -6.38
N ALA A 20 -1.88 -9.03 -6.37
CA ALA A 20 -0.98 -9.06 -7.51
C ALA A 20 -0.45 -10.47 -7.75
N TRP A 21 -0.30 -10.80 -9.03
CA TRP A 21 0.32 -12.03 -9.51
C TRP A 21 1.73 -11.74 -10.03
N LEU A 22 2.67 -12.58 -9.64
CA LEU A 22 4.06 -12.55 -10.07
C LEU A 22 4.48 -13.94 -10.56
N GLU A 23 4.41 -14.18 -11.86
CA GLU A 23 4.49 -15.51 -12.48
C GLU A 23 5.78 -16.27 -12.15
N ASN A 24 6.90 -15.56 -11.97
CA ASN A 24 8.20 -16.16 -11.65
C ASN A 24 8.62 -15.99 -10.18
N GLY A 25 7.68 -15.60 -9.30
CA GLY A 25 7.91 -15.47 -7.86
C GLY A 25 9.17 -14.67 -7.50
N ALA A 26 10.01 -15.21 -6.61
CA ALA A 26 11.26 -14.59 -6.15
C ALA A 26 12.16 -14.07 -7.30
N ALA A 27 12.24 -14.81 -8.41
CA ALA A 27 13.12 -14.47 -9.53
C ALA A 27 12.68 -13.19 -10.27
N ALA A 28 11.40 -12.84 -10.23
CA ALA A 28 10.87 -11.61 -10.83
C ALA A 28 10.93 -10.40 -9.91
N VAL A 29 11.29 -10.55 -8.63
CA VAL A 29 11.26 -9.45 -7.67
C VAL A 29 12.23 -8.32 -8.06
N ASN A 30 13.45 -8.63 -8.52
CA ASN A 30 14.37 -7.60 -9.01
C ASN A 30 13.76 -6.79 -10.18
N ALA A 31 13.02 -7.46 -11.08
CA ALA A 31 12.37 -6.80 -12.20
C ALA A 31 11.27 -5.82 -11.76
N LEU A 32 10.62 -6.04 -10.61
CA LEU A 32 9.68 -5.09 -10.01
C LEU A 32 10.35 -3.75 -9.65
N PHE A 33 11.59 -3.79 -9.14
CA PHE A 33 12.32 -2.58 -8.77
C PHE A 33 13.02 -1.91 -9.97
N ASP A 34 13.27 -2.66 -11.04
CA ASP A 34 13.83 -2.12 -12.28
C ASP A 34 12.78 -1.48 -13.20
N ARG A 35 11.58 -2.09 -13.31
CA ARG A 35 10.52 -1.66 -14.23
C ARG A 35 9.33 -1.00 -13.53
N GLY A 36 9.35 -0.96 -12.20
CA GLY A 36 8.27 -0.45 -11.37
C GLY A 36 7.02 -1.34 -11.41
N PRO A 37 5.85 -0.79 -11.05
CA PRO A 37 4.60 -1.55 -10.92
C PRO A 37 4.17 -2.23 -12.23
N LYS A 38 4.66 -1.79 -13.39
CA LYS A 38 4.36 -2.42 -14.69
C LYS A 38 4.92 -3.84 -14.82
N ALA A 39 5.78 -4.28 -13.90
CA ALA A 39 6.28 -5.64 -13.85
C ALA A 39 5.34 -6.63 -13.13
N TRP A 40 4.21 -6.18 -12.55
CA TRP A 40 3.14 -7.10 -12.14
C TRP A 40 2.49 -7.72 -13.38
N ASP A 41 2.41 -9.04 -13.42
CA ASP A 41 1.80 -9.76 -14.55
C ASP A 41 0.29 -9.52 -14.59
N GLU A 42 -0.37 -9.62 -13.44
CA GLU A 42 -1.78 -9.34 -13.29
C GLU A 42 -2.10 -8.75 -11.91
N ARG A 43 -3.22 -8.01 -11.83
CA ARG A 43 -3.73 -7.44 -10.58
C ARG A 43 -5.22 -7.65 -10.45
N LEU A 44 -5.69 -7.74 -9.22
CA LEU A 44 -7.11 -7.75 -8.86
C LEU A 44 -7.32 -6.88 -7.63
N THR A 45 -8.43 -6.16 -7.56
CA THR A 45 -8.79 -5.39 -6.35
C THR A 45 -10.21 -5.73 -5.94
N LEU A 46 -10.39 -6.10 -4.68
CA LEU A 46 -11.68 -6.46 -4.10
C LEU A 46 -12.08 -5.44 -3.03
N PRO A 47 -13.36 -5.09 -2.87
CA PRO A 47 -13.83 -4.40 -1.68
C PRO A 47 -13.64 -5.29 -0.46
N VAL A 48 -13.08 -4.75 0.63
CA VAL A 48 -12.73 -5.55 1.82
C VAL A 48 -13.95 -6.14 2.52
N ASP A 49 -15.11 -5.51 2.38
CA ASP A 49 -16.41 -5.91 2.95
C ASP A 49 -17.21 -6.84 2.02
N ARG A 50 -16.61 -7.24 0.89
CA ARG A 50 -17.28 -8.05 -0.15
C ARG A 50 -16.36 -9.14 -0.68
N ILE A 51 -15.42 -9.66 0.12
CA ILE A 51 -14.44 -10.66 -0.34
C ILE A 51 -15.17 -11.93 -0.78
N GLU A 52 -16.03 -12.49 0.08
CA GLU A 52 -16.82 -13.69 -0.24
C GLU A 52 -17.73 -13.48 -1.46
N ALA A 53 -18.41 -12.33 -1.53
CA ALA A 53 -19.27 -12.00 -2.67
C ALA A 53 -18.52 -11.93 -4.01
N ASN A 54 -17.20 -11.73 -3.98
CA ASN A 54 -16.33 -11.72 -5.15
C ASN A 54 -15.54 -13.03 -5.34
N ALA A 55 -15.87 -14.10 -4.61
CA ALA A 55 -15.22 -15.41 -4.75
C ALA A 55 -15.19 -15.94 -6.20
N PRO A 56 -16.26 -15.83 -7.02
CA PRO A 56 -16.21 -16.28 -8.41
C PRO A 56 -15.20 -15.50 -9.26
N ALA A 57 -15.07 -14.20 -9.02
CA ALA A 57 -14.10 -13.35 -9.73
C ALA A 57 -12.68 -13.71 -9.33
N LEU A 58 -12.43 -13.98 -8.04
CA LEU A 58 -11.14 -14.44 -7.55
C LEU A 58 -10.77 -15.81 -8.12
N ALA A 59 -11.70 -16.76 -8.13
CA ALA A 59 -11.49 -18.10 -8.69
C ALA A 59 -11.15 -18.05 -10.19
N GLY A 60 -11.92 -17.28 -10.97
CA GLY A 60 -11.65 -17.08 -12.40
C GLY A 60 -10.29 -16.42 -12.66
N TRP A 61 -9.92 -15.42 -11.84
CA TRP A 61 -8.60 -14.78 -11.95
C TRP A 61 -7.45 -15.76 -11.66
N LEU A 62 -7.65 -16.72 -10.76
CA LEU A 62 -6.66 -17.74 -10.40
C LEU A 62 -6.63 -18.93 -11.37
N GLU A 63 -7.61 -19.12 -12.26
CA GLU A 63 -7.91 -20.36 -13.00
C GLU A 63 -6.72 -21.02 -13.73
N ASN A 64 -5.73 -20.23 -14.19
CA ASN A 64 -4.57 -20.73 -14.95
C ASN A 64 -3.22 -20.46 -14.28
N LYS A 65 -3.21 -20.06 -13.02
CA LYS A 65 -1.99 -19.70 -12.27
C LYS A 65 -1.41 -20.90 -11.51
N ALA A 66 -0.12 -21.16 -11.66
CA ALA A 66 0.59 -22.19 -10.90
C ALA A 66 1.20 -21.58 -9.63
N ILE A 67 0.49 -21.71 -8.51
CA ILE A 67 0.84 -21.02 -7.25
C ILE A 67 2.01 -21.72 -6.56
N GLY A 68 3.16 -21.04 -6.49
CA GLY A 68 4.34 -21.45 -5.72
C GLY A 68 4.52 -20.71 -4.40
N GLY A 69 3.68 -19.71 -4.13
CA GLY A 69 3.64 -19.00 -2.84
C GLY A 69 2.47 -18.04 -2.73
N ILE A 70 1.92 -17.90 -1.53
CA ILE A 70 0.89 -16.92 -1.19
C ILE A 70 1.42 -16.08 -0.04
N TRP A 71 1.46 -14.75 -0.22
CA TRP A 71 2.00 -13.79 0.72
C TRP A 71 0.95 -12.73 1.00
N ILE A 72 0.57 -12.56 2.26
CA ILE A 72 -0.51 -11.63 2.65
C ILE A 72 0.03 -10.65 3.68
N SER A 73 -0.16 -9.36 3.46
CA SER A 73 -0.02 -8.28 4.45
C SER A 73 -1.40 -7.80 4.85
N SER A 74 -1.60 -7.46 6.13
CA SER A 74 -2.88 -6.97 6.59
C SER A 74 -2.81 -6.06 7.81
N VAL A 75 -3.74 -5.11 7.86
CA VAL A 75 -4.10 -4.33 9.05
C VAL A 75 -5.52 -4.68 9.56
N ARG A 76 -6.17 -5.68 8.95
CA ARG A 76 -7.51 -6.19 9.28
C ARG A 76 -7.53 -7.71 9.42
N PRO A 77 -7.33 -8.27 10.64
CA PRO A 77 -7.27 -9.72 10.85
C PRO A 77 -8.50 -10.48 10.35
N GLN A 78 -9.72 -9.94 10.57
CA GLN A 78 -10.95 -10.60 10.13
C GLN A 78 -11.05 -10.73 8.60
N ALA A 79 -10.62 -9.71 7.86
CA ALA A 79 -10.62 -9.76 6.40
C ALA A 79 -9.57 -10.73 5.84
N VAL A 80 -8.49 -11.01 6.59
CA VAL A 80 -7.53 -12.06 6.23
C VAL A 80 -8.19 -13.43 6.31
N LEU A 81 -8.93 -13.71 7.39
CA LEU A 81 -9.62 -14.99 7.54
C LEU A 81 -10.59 -15.24 6.37
N GLU A 82 -11.40 -14.24 6.02
CA GLU A 82 -12.33 -14.33 4.90
C GLU A 82 -11.60 -14.52 3.54
N LEU A 83 -10.49 -13.80 3.35
CA LEU A 83 -9.67 -13.95 2.14
C LEU A 83 -9.04 -15.34 2.06
N VAL A 84 -8.47 -15.85 3.15
CA VAL A 84 -7.86 -17.18 3.21
C VAL A 84 -8.91 -18.25 2.91
N GLU A 85 -10.07 -18.19 3.55
CA GLU A 85 -11.15 -19.15 3.30
C GLU A 85 -11.64 -19.11 1.84
N THR A 86 -11.70 -17.91 1.25
CA THR A 86 -12.08 -17.73 -0.15
C THR A 86 -11.00 -18.23 -1.10
N LEU A 87 -9.72 -18.04 -0.77
CA LEU A 87 -8.58 -18.57 -1.51
C LEU A 87 -8.55 -20.09 -1.44
N ASP A 88 -8.75 -20.69 -0.27
CA ASP A 88 -8.79 -22.14 -0.09
C ASP A 88 -9.85 -22.75 -0.99
N ARG A 89 -11.08 -22.20 -0.98
CA ARG A 89 -12.15 -22.63 -1.91
C ARG A 89 -11.78 -22.48 -3.38
N ALA A 90 -11.19 -21.35 -3.75
CA ALA A 90 -10.78 -21.09 -5.14
C ALA A 90 -9.64 -22.01 -5.60
N LEU A 91 -8.85 -22.54 -4.65
CA LEU A 91 -7.66 -23.33 -4.89
C LEU A 91 -7.84 -24.81 -4.55
N GLU A 92 -9.02 -25.26 -4.09
CA GLU A 92 -9.43 -26.57 -3.52
C GLU A 92 -8.87 -27.84 -4.22
N SER A 93 -8.30 -27.72 -5.43
CA SER A 93 -7.70 -28.81 -6.21
C SER A 93 -6.39 -28.46 -6.93
N ARG A 94 -5.80 -27.29 -6.67
CA ARG A 94 -4.77 -26.66 -7.53
C ARG A 94 -3.49 -26.22 -6.80
N THR A 95 -3.42 -26.36 -5.48
CA THR A 95 -2.15 -26.27 -4.74
C THR A 95 -1.44 -27.61 -4.81
N GLY A 96 -0.23 -27.65 -5.36
CA GLY A 96 0.62 -28.83 -5.23
C GLY A 96 0.85 -29.15 -3.74
N PRO A 97 1.08 -30.43 -3.36
CA PRO A 97 1.28 -30.83 -1.97
C PRO A 97 2.46 -30.13 -1.24
N ASP A 98 3.32 -29.42 -1.98
CA ASP A 98 4.52 -28.73 -1.48
C ASP A 98 4.52 -27.19 -1.72
N ALA A 99 3.37 -26.55 -2.01
CA ALA A 99 3.33 -25.09 -2.18
C ALA A 99 3.38 -24.38 -0.80
N PRO A 100 4.44 -23.65 -0.44
CA PRO A 100 4.50 -22.92 0.84
C PRO A 100 3.45 -21.79 0.85
N GLY A 101 2.37 -21.98 1.60
CA GLY A 101 1.39 -20.93 1.90
C GLY A 101 1.78 -20.23 3.19
N VAL A 102 2.32 -19.01 3.11
CA VAL A 102 2.72 -18.26 4.30
C VAL A 102 1.82 -17.04 4.46
N VAL A 103 0.82 -17.17 5.33
CA VAL A 103 0.00 -16.02 5.76
C VAL A 103 0.84 -15.21 6.76
N LEU A 104 1.14 -13.95 6.43
CA LEU A 104 1.78 -13.07 7.38
C LEU A 104 0.70 -12.39 8.20
N ASP A 105 0.52 -12.87 9.42
CA ASP A 105 -0.16 -12.07 10.41
C ASP A 105 0.71 -10.87 10.78
N SER A 106 0.04 -9.76 11.08
CA SER A 106 0.44 -8.39 11.40
C SER A 106 1.56 -8.20 12.44
N ALA A 107 2.26 -9.26 12.84
CA ALA A 107 3.43 -9.23 13.73
C ALA A 107 4.68 -9.70 12.99
N LEU A 108 5.11 -8.93 11.99
CA LEU A 108 6.47 -9.07 11.48
C LEU A 108 7.36 -7.95 11.98
N THR A 109 8.31 -8.37 12.80
CA THR A 109 9.70 -7.95 12.72
C THR A 109 10.15 -7.93 11.26
N THR A 110 9.88 -6.82 10.56
CA THR A 110 10.36 -6.51 9.20
C THR A 110 11.89 -6.38 9.11
N GLY A 111 12.62 -6.88 10.11
CA GLY A 111 14.07 -6.75 10.20
C GLY A 111 14.45 -5.27 10.24
N THR A 112 14.13 -4.60 11.35
CA THR A 112 14.69 -3.31 11.78
C THR A 112 15.05 -2.32 10.66
N ILE A 113 14.12 -2.04 9.74
CA ILE A 113 14.23 -0.85 8.91
C ILE A 113 13.77 0.31 9.79
N GLY A 114 14.64 0.81 10.67
CA GLY A 114 14.36 2.04 11.41
C GLY A 114 14.68 2.06 12.90
N ARG A 115 14.71 3.29 13.43
CA ARG A 115 14.93 3.61 14.85
C ARG A 115 13.59 3.81 15.58
N LEU A 116 12.60 2.98 15.29
CA LEU A 116 11.28 3.09 15.93
C LEU A 116 11.31 2.55 17.36
N THR A 117 10.63 3.25 18.27
CA THR A 117 10.48 2.80 19.67
C THR A 117 9.68 1.50 19.80
N ARG A 118 8.73 1.27 18.88
CA ARG A 118 7.86 0.09 18.82
C ARG A 118 7.61 -0.34 17.36
N PRO A 119 8.59 -0.96 16.70
CA PRO A 119 8.46 -1.40 15.30
C PRO A 119 7.28 -2.35 15.09
N GLU A 120 6.91 -3.14 16.09
CA GLU A 120 5.80 -4.08 16.04
C GLU A 120 4.41 -3.41 15.97
N LYS A 121 4.32 -2.10 16.26
CA LYS A 121 3.07 -1.33 16.25
C LYS A 121 2.96 -0.35 15.08
N SER A 122 3.87 -0.41 14.12
CA SER A 122 3.97 0.60 13.08
C SER A 122 3.01 0.40 11.90
N GLY A 123 2.32 -0.75 11.81
CA GLY A 123 1.52 -1.13 10.65
C GLY A 123 2.40 -1.76 9.57
N ALA A 124 1.97 -2.92 9.04
CA ALA A 124 2.72 -3.67 8.04
C ALA A 124 2.80 -2.91 6.70
N ASP A 125 1.71 -2.27 6.30
CA ASP A 125 1.62 -1.45 5.09
C ASP A 125 2.68 -0.33 5.04
N ARG A 126 2.81 0.43 6.13
CA ARG A 126 3.80 1.51 6.26
C ARG A 126 5.23 0.98 6.20
N ALA A 127 5.51 -0.09 6.92
CA ALA A 127 6.84 -0.71 6.94
C ALA A 127 7.24 -1.26 5.55
N LEU A 128 6.32 -1.94 4.87
CA LEU A 128 6.53 -2.48 3.53
C LEU A 128 6.69 -1.37 2.49
N ALA A 129 5.91 -0.28 2.59
CA ALA A 129 6.06 0.88 1.72
C ALA A 129 7.44 1.54 1.87
N VAL A 130 7.90 1.75 3.11
CA VAL A 130 9.23 2.30 3.39
C VAL A 130 10.33 1.39 2.86
N ARG A 131 10.20 0.08 3.09
CA ARG A 131 11.12 -0.94 2.56
C ARG A 131 11.24 -0.86 1.04
N ALA A 132 10.10 -0.83 0.35
CA ALA A 132 10.08 -0.74 -1.10
C ALA A 132 10.71 0.56 -1.61
N ALA A 133 10.37 1.69 -0.99
CA ALA A 133 10.91 3.00 -1.37
C ALA A 133 12.43 3.04 -1.26
N GLY A 134 13.00 2.47 -0.19
CA GLY A 134 14.46 2.40 0.00
C GLY A 134 15.19 1.53 -1.04
N ARG A 135 14.50 0.60 -1.70
CA ARG A 135 15.06 -0.24 -2.77
C ARG A 135 14.94 0.39 -4.17
N LEU A 136 14.14 1.45 -4.34
CA LEU A 136 14.04 2.15 -5.63
C LEU A 136 15.35 2.88 -5.97
N LYS A 137 15.74 2.85 -7.25
CA LYS A 137 17.00 3.44 -7.71
C LYS A 137 17.03 4.94 -7.49
N GLY A 138 18.16 5.47 -6.98
CA GLY A 138 18.35 6.92 -6.81
C GLY A 138 17.69 7.50 -5.56
N ARG A 139 17.37 6.66 -4.56
CA ARG A 139 16.74 7.06 -3.29
C ARG A 139 17.81 6.97 -2.21
N THR A 140 18.73 7.91 -2.27
CA THR A 140 19.86 8.03 -1.33
C THR A 140 19.69 9.27 -0.48
N GLY A 141 20.04 9.21 0.80
CA GLY A 141 19.86 10.33 1.71
C GLY A 141 18.43 10.48 2.23
N PRO A 142 18.11 11.61 2.88
CA PRO A 142 16.83 11.83 3.52
C PRO A 142 15.69 11.82 2.52
N GLY A 143 14.52 11.37 2.97
CA GLY A 143 13.35 11.24 2.12
C GLY A 143 12.06 11.16 2.89
N VAL A 144 10.97 11.19 2.14
CA VAL A 144 9.62 10.96 2.67
C VAL A 144 8.85 9.97 1.82
N VAL A 145 8.11 9.08 2.48
CA VAL A 145 7.17 8.17 1.84
C VAL A 145 5.76 8.56 2.26
N ILE A 146 4.92 8.93 1.29
CA ILE A 146 3.56 9.40 1.52
C ILE A 146 2.58 8.35 1.01
N LEU A 147 1.76 7.80 1.91
CA LEU A 147 0.67 6.89 1.55
C LEU A 147 -0.64 7.67 1.58
N CYS A 148 -1.31 7.78 0.44
CA CYS A 148 -2.57 8.49 0.25
C CYS A 148 -3.72 7.50 0.07
N GLY A 149 -4.25 6.99 1.18
CA GLY A 149 -5.38 6.05 1.20
C GLY A 149 -6.45 6.45 2.20
N THR A 150 -7.07 5.46 2.86
CA THR A 150 -8.06 5.70 3.92
C THR A 150 -7.53 6.65 5.00
N ALA A 151 -6.27 6.46 5.40
CA ALA A 151 -5.48 7.45 6.12
C ALA A 151 -4.42 8.01 5.17
N ILE A 152 -3.97 9.23 5.45
CA ILE A 152 -2.73 9.77 4.91
C ILE A 152 -1.62 9.46 5.92
N THR A 153 -0.51 8.88 5.47
CA THR A 153 0.68 8.75 6.31
C THR A 153 1.87 9.41 5.63
N VAL A 154 2.70 10.10 6.41
CA VAL A 154 3.95 10.71 5.96
C VAL A 154 5.08 10.11 6.79
N GLU A 155 5.87 9.24 6.16
CA GLU A 155 6.99 8.54 6.78
C GLU A 155 8.29 9.25 6.52
N ARG A 156 9.04 9.54 7.58
CA ARG A 156 10.34 10.20 7.53
C ARG A 156 11.47 9.19 7.40
N ILE A 157 12.32 9.41 6.41
CA ILE A 157 13.53 8.62 6.17
C ILE A 157 14.75 9.49 6.46
N GLY A 158 15.67 8.95 7.27
CA GLY A 158 16.92 9.62 7.62
C GLY A 158 17.96 9.55 6.50
N SER A 159 19.10 10.20 6.72
CA SER A 159 20.19 10.25 5.75
C SER A 159 20.79 8.88 5.44
N ASP A 160 20.71 7.93 6.38
CA ASP A 160 21.28 6.60 6.24
C ASP A 160 20.24 5.60 5.69
N GLY A 161 19.09 6.11 5.22
CA GLY A 161 17.98 5.30 4.73
C GLY A 161 17.15 4.68 5.86
N GLU A 162 17.36 5.07 7.11
CA GLU A 162 16.63 4.52 8.23
C GLU A 162 15.23 5.14 8.36
N TRP A 163 14.24 4.31 8.70
CA TRP A 163 12.91 4.82 9.03
C TRP A 163 12.91 5.48 10.41
N LEU A 164 12.57 6.77 10.46
CA LEU A 164 12.55 7.59 11.67
C LEU A 164 11.14 7.72 12.28
N GLY A 165 10.16 7.03 11.70
CA GLY A 165 8.74 7.15 12.05
C GLY A 165 8.02 8.10 11.11
N GLY A 166 6.86 8.58 11.53
CA GLY A 166 6.00 9.38 10.66
C GLY A 166 4.80 9.95 11.36
N ALA A 167 3.93 10.59 10.57
CA ALA A 167 2.66 11.14 11.01
C ALA A 167 1.50 10.41 10.30
N ILE A 168 0.37 10.29 11.00
CA ILE A 168 -0.87 9.71 10.47
C ILE A 168 -1.97 10.77 10.57
N ALA A 169 -2.66 11.02 9.46
CA ALA A 169 -3.77 11.95 9.35
C ALA A 169 -4.95 11.25 8.63
N PRO A 170 -6.20 11.72 8.82
CA PRO A 170 -7.34 11.17 8.09
C PRO A 170 -7.25 11.44 6.57
N GLY A 171 -7.57 10.42 5.78
CA GLY A 171 -7.70 10.51 4.32
C GLY A 171 -8.99 11.20 3.89
N TYR A 172 -9.14 11.42 2.58
CA TYR A 172 -10.16 12.35 2.06
C TYR A 172 -11.55 11.88 2.45
N ARG A 173 -11.81 10.60 2.18
CA ARG A 173 -13.07 9.94 2.48
C ARG A 173 -13.37 9.93 3.98
N LEU A 174 -12.38 9.71 4.84
CA LEU A 174 -12.60 9.76 6.30
C LEU A 174 -12.98 11.17 6.77
N CYS A 175 -12.34 12.21 6.24
CA CYS A 175 -12.72 13.59 6.56
C CYS A 175 -14.14 13.90 6.07
N ALA A 176 -14.51 13.46 4.87
CA ALA A 176 -15.86 13.66 4.33
C ALA A 176 -16.92 12.95 5.18
N GLU A 177 -16.69 11.69 5.53
CA GLU A 177 -17.57 10.91 6.43
C GLU A 177 -17.69 11.54 7.82
N ALA A 178 -16.62 12.14 8.33
CA ALA A 178 -16.64 12.84 9.61
C ALA A 178 -17.50 14.11 9.55
N LEU A 179 -17.49 14.86 8.45
CA LEU A 179 -18.36 16.02 8.27
C LEU A 179 -19.83 15.63 8.17
N GLU A 180 -20.14 14.60 7.40
CA GLU A 180 -21.51 14.09 7.25
C GLU A 180 -22.09 13.63 8.59
N HIS A 181 -21.37 12.79 9.34
CA HIS A 181 -21.88 12.25 10.60
C HIS A 181 -21.79 13.25 11.76
N GLY A 182 -20.81 14.16 11.73
CA GLY A 182 -20.52 15.06 12.85
C GLY A 182 -21.31 16.37 12.84
N THR A 183 -22.11 16.63 11.80
CA THR A 183 -22.83 17.90 11.66
C THR A 183 -24.24 17.71 11.12
N ALA A 184 -25.18 18.57 11.54
CA ALA A 184 -26.51 18.59 10.98
C ALA A 184 -26.51 19.32 9.62
N GLY A 185 -26.86 18.63 8.55
CA GLY A 185 -27.14 19.26 7.24
C GLY A 185 -25.99 19.32 6.24
N LEU A 186 -24.82 18.75 6.55
CA LEU A 186 -23.79 18.50 5.53
C LEU A 186 -24.09 17.18 4.79
N MET A 187 -23.83 17.15 3.48
CA MET A 187 -24.10 16.00 2.63
C MET A 187 -22.87 15.11 2.45
N HIS A 188 -23.10 13.87 2.04
CA HIS A 188 -22.02 12.99 1.60
C HIS A 188 -21.25 13.57 0.40
N VAL A 189 -19.92 13.47 0.45
CA VAL A 189 -19.00 13.83 -0.64
C VAL A 189 -18.00 12.69 -0.82
N ASP A 190 -18.25 11.83 -1.80
CA ASP A 190 -17.44 10.62 -2.03
C ASP A 190 -16.00 10.91 -2.43
N THR A 191 -15.82 11.72 -3.49
CA THR A 191 -14.50 11.96 -4.09
C THR A 191 -14.44 13.30 -4.80
N VAL A 192 -13.24 13.87 -4.83
CA VAL A 192 -12.88 15.01 -5.69
C VAL A 192 -12.27 14.39 -6.95
N SER A 193 -13.08 14.24 -8.01
CA SER A 193 -12.63 13.68 -9.29
C SER A 193 -11.84 14.66 -10.16
N ARG A 194 -11.80 15.93 -9.74
CA ARG A 194 -11.15 17.05 -10.43
C ARG A 194 -10.69 18.06 -9.40
N GLU A 195 -9.67 18.84 -9.74
CA GLU A 195 -9.24 19.98 -8.92
C GLU A 195 -10.44 20.85 -8.48
N PRO A 196 -10.69 21.01 -7.17
CA PRO A 196 -11.76 21.84 -6.67
C PRO A 196 -11.30 23.30 -6.58
N LEU A 197 -12.26 24.22 -6.65
CA LEU A 197 -11.99 25.63 -6.38
C LEU A 197 -11.38 25.82 -4.99
N ALA A 198 -10.54 26.85 -4.82
CA ALA A 198 -9.97 27.17 -3.50
C ALA A 198 -11.04 27.58 -2.48
N PHE A 199 -12.13 28.18 -2.95
CA PHE A 199 -13.28 28.57 -2.13
C PHE A 199 -14.57 28.31 -2.90
N GLY A 200 -15.47 27.53 -2.31
CA GLY A 200 -16.79 27.28 -2.86
C GLY A 200 -17.79 28.38 -2.50
N THR A 201 -18.78 28.59 -3.35
CA THR A 201 -19.90 29.51 -3.12
C THR A 201 -21.17 28.80 -2.64
N GLU A 202 -21.14 27.47 -2.57
CA GLU A 202 -22.23 26.61 -2.10
C GLU A 202 -21.68 25.58 -1.13
N THR A 203 -22.53 25.02 -0.26
CA THR A 203 -22.09 24.07 0.79
C THR A 203 -21.25 22.92 0.24
N ARG A 204 -21.70 22.26 -0.84
CA ARG A 204 -20.96 21.15 -1.46
C ARG A 204 -19.58 21.59 -1.94
N THR A 205 -19.49 22.68 -2.69
CA THR A 205 -18.20 23.15 -3.25
C THR A 205 -17.28 23.71 -2.17
N ALA A 206 -17.83 24.27 -1.09
CA ALA A 206 -17.07 24.71 0.08
C ALA A 206 -16.50 23.50 0.86
N MET A 207 -17.27 22.42 0.99
CA MET A 207 -16.79 21.15 1.56
C MET A 207 -15.68 20.55 0.71
N GLU A 208 -15.88 20.41 -0.60
CA GLU A 208 -14.86 19.89 -1.53
C GLU A 208 -13.56 20.70 -1.45
N ALA A 209 -13.66 22.03 -1.42
CA ALA A 209 -12.51 22.93 -1.28
C ALA A 209 -11.78 22.70 0.05
N GLY A 210 -12.50 22.72 1.18
CA GLY A 210 -11.91 22.57 2.51
C GLY A 210 -11.27 21.20 2.72
N LEU A 211 -11.93 20.13 2.27
CA LEU A 211 -11.43 18.77 2.36
C LEU A 211 -10.15 18.59 1.54
N PHE A 212 -10.16 19.03 0.28
CA PHE A 212 -9.03 18.86 -0.62
C PHE A 212 -7.84 19.75 -0.24
N TRP A 213 -8.04 21.07 -0.16
CA TRP A 213 -6.95 22.01 0.13
C TRP A 213 -6.46 21.90 1.57
N GLY A 214 -7.32 21.48 2.50
CA GLY A 214 -6.93 21.13 3.87
C GLY A 214 -5.93 19.98 3.90
N GLN A 215 -6.14 18.94 3.08
CA GLN A 215 -5.20 17.83 2.96
C GLN A 215 -3.89 18.24 2.29
N VAL A 216 -3.95 19.01 1.20
CA VAL A 216 -2.75 19.54 0.55
C VAL A 216 -1.91 20.34 1.55
N GLY A 217 -2.54 21.20 2.35
CA GLY A 217 -1.86 21.97 3.39
C GLY A 217 -1.28 21.09 4.49
N ALA A 218 -2.05 20.11 5.00
CA ALA A 218 -1.59 19.19 6.03
C ALA A 218 -0.37 18.38 5.56
N ILE A 219 -0.39 17.84 4.35
CA ILE A 219 0.72 17.05 3.81
C ILE A 219 1.96 17.92 3.62
N ARG A 220 1.83 19.11 3.03
CA ARG A 220 2.95 20.05 2.87
C ARG A 220 3.61 20.39 4.20
N GLU A 221 2.83 20.67 5.24
CA GLU A 221 3.37 20.95 6.58
C GLU A 221 4.08 19.73 7.17
N LEU A 222 3.52 18.53 7.03
CA LEU A 222 4.14 17.30 7.50
C LEU A 222 5.46 17.00 6.79
N ILE A 223 5.52 17.19 5.47
CA ILE A 223 6.76 17.06 4.69
C ILE A 223 7.78 18.10 5.16
N ALA A 224 7.39 19.37 5.25
CA ALA A 224 8.27 20.45 5.69
C ALA A 224 8.88 20.18 7.07
N ARG A 225 8.08 19.69 8.04
CA ARG A 225 8.56 19.29 9.36
C ARG A 225 9.42 18.03 9.36
N SER A 226 9.14 17.11 8.46
CA SER A 226 9.91 15.87 8.30
C SER A 226 11.34 16.16 7.83
N VAL A 227 11.47 17.03 6.83
CA VAL A 227 12.75 17.28 6.14
C VAL A 227 13.49 18.50 6.64
N GLY A 228 12.83 19.39 7.40
CA GLY A 228 13.46 20.58 7.99
C GLY A 228 14.07 21.55 6.96
N GLY A 229 13.56 21.54 5.73
CA GLY A 229 14.09 22.33 4.62
C GLY A 229 15.33 21.75 3.93
N HIS A 230 15.76 20.54 4.29
CA HIS A 230 16.81 19.82 3.57
C HIS A 230 16.31 19.26 2.23
N GLU A 231 17.21 19.16 1.26
CA GLU A 231 16.96 18.43 0.01
C GLU A 231 16.63 16.98 0.34
N HIS A 232 15.64 16.42 -0.36
CA HIS A 232 15.09 15.10 -0.08
C HIS A 232 14.38 14.54 -1.31
N TRP A 233 14.19 13.23 -1.32
CA TRP A 233 13.34 12.57 -2.30
C TRP A 233 11.93 12.33 -1.73
N GLU A 234 10.93 12.25 -2.62
CA GLU A 234 9.54 11.95 -2.25
C GLU A 234 8.99 10.78 -3.07
N ILE A 235 8.47 9.76 -2.38
CA ILE A 235 7.69 8.68 -3.00
C ILE A 235 6.26 8.75 -2.50
N TRP A 236 5.32 8.78 -3.43
CA TRP A 236 3.90 8.84 -3.19
C TRP A 236 3.23 7.54 -3.63
N THR A 237 2.28 7.02 -2.87
CA THR A 237 1.50 5.82 -3.25
C THR A 237 0.08 5.88 -2.70
N GLY A 238 -0.82 5.02 -3.18
CA GLY A 238 -2.22 5.00 -2.77
C GLY A 238 -3.15 5.68 -3.77
N GLY A 239 -4.45 5.47 -3.60
CA GLY A 239 -5.46 5.86 -4.59
C GLY A 239 -5.56 7.37 -4.81
N ASP A 240 -5.31 8.16 -3.77
CA ASP A 240 -5.41 9.62 -3.83
C ASP A 240 -4.06 10.28 -4.19
N ALA A 241 -2.97 9.51 -4.28
CA ALA A 241 -1.62 10.03 -4.51
C ALA A 241 -1.45 10.76 -5.85
N PRO A 242 -1.93 10.26 -7.01
CA PRO A 242 -1.77 10.97 -8.28
C PRO A 242 -2.34 12.39 -8.26
N MET A 243 -3.44 12.59 -7.52
CA MET A 243 -4.07 13.89 -7.39
C MET A 243 -3.35 14.77 -6.36
N LEU A 244 -3.04 14.24 -5.18
CA LEU A 244 -2.45 15.02 -4.09
C LEU A 244 -0.98 15.39 -4.37
N ALA A 245 -0.19 14.48 -4.93
CA ALA A 245 1.23 14.70 -5.22
C ALA A 245 1.44 15.90 -6.17
N ARG A 246 0.54 16.09 -7.14
CA ARG A 246 0.56 17.24 -8.08
C ARG A 246 0.54 18.59 -7.36
N TRP A 247 -0.08 18.66 -6.18
CA TRP A 247 -0.22 19.89 -5.42
C TRP A 247 0.71 19.95 -4.22
N ALA A 248 0.88 18.85 -3.50
CA ALA A 248 1.60 18.84 -2.24
C ALA A 248 3.06 18.40 -2.35
N GLY A 249 3.45 17.70 -3.42
CA GLY A 249 4.79 17.17 -3.59
C GLY A 249 5.74 18.07 -4.38
N LEU A 250 7.00 17.66 -4.44
CA LEU A 250 8.03 18.24 -5.31
C LEU A 250 7.69 18.00 -6.79
N PRO A 251 8.20 18.84 -7.73
CA PRO A 251 8.06 18.60 -9.17
C PRO A 251 8.55 17.23 -9.63
N GLU A 252 9.60 16.71 -8.99
CA GLU A 252 10.24 15.41 -9.23
C GLU A 252 9.66 14.27 -8.38
N ALA A 253 8.63 14.53 -7.58
CA ALA A 253 7.99 13.51 -6.76
C ALA A 253 7.46 12.36 -7.63
N GLU A 254 7.76 11.13 -7.23
CA GLU A 254 7.34 9.95 -7.98
C GLU A 254 6.10 9.33 -7.34
N VAL A 255 5.07 9.09 -8.16
CA VAL A 255 3.91 8.29 -7.75
C VAL A 255 4.14 6.84 -8.17
N VAL A 256 4.26 5.96 -7.18
CA VAL A 256 4.51 4.53 -7.36
C VAL A 256 3.29 3.74 -6.90
N ASP A 257 2.56 3.18 -7.85
CA ASP A 257 1.46 2.25 -7.54
C ASP A 257 1.97 0.99 -6.84
N ASP A 258 1.12 0.37 -6.03
CA ASP A 258 1.39 -0.95 -5.42
C ASP A 258 2.70 -1.04 -4.60
N LEU A 259 3.19 0.08 -4.07
CA LEU A 259 4.44 0.16 -3.31
C LEU A 259 4.47 -0.82 -2.12
N VAL A 260 3.31 -1.00 -1.44
CA VAL A 260 3.15 -1.99 -0.36
C VAL A 260 3.35 -3.42 -0.85
N LEU A 261 2.77 -3.77 -2.00
CA LEU A 261 2.93 -5.10 -2.61
C LEU A 261 4.36 -5.33 -3.09
N MET A 262 5.04 -4.29 -3.58
CA MET A 262 6.47 -4.37 -3.94
C MET A 262 7.32 -4.66 -2.70
N GLY A 263 7.01 -4.00 -1.58
CA GLY A 263 7.66 -4.25 -0.30
C GLY A 263 7.41 -5.65 0.21
N LEU A 264 6.19 -6.16 0.05
CA LEU A 264 5.81 -7.52 0.41
C LEU A 264 6.59 -8.56 -0.42
N ALA A 265 6.71 -8.35 -1.74
CA ALA A 265 7.49 -9.21 -2.62
C ALA A 265 8.97 -9.25 -2.25
N ASP A 266 9.55 -8.09 -1.94
CA ASP A 266 10.93 -7.97 -1.51
C ASP A 266 11.18 -8.68 -0.17
N TRP A 267 10.32 -8.43 0.81
CA TRP A 267 10.36 -9.10 2.10
C TRP A 267 10.20 -10.62 1.98
N ALA A 268 9.32 -11.08 1.09
CA ALA A 268 9.09 -12.50 0.83
C ALA A 268 10.31 -13.16 0.17
N ALA A 269 10.98 -12.48 -0.75
CA ALA A 269 12.21 -12.97 -1.39
C ALA A 269 13.36 -13.18 -0.41
N GLU A 270 13.57 -12.27 0.54
CA GLU A 270 14.61 -12.48 1.57
C GLU A 270 14.37 -13.76 2.37
N ARG A 271 13.12 -14.03 2.76
CA ARG A 271 12.78 -15.22 3.55
C ARG A 271 12.82 -16.50 2.76
N PHE A 272 12.28 -16.46 1.54
CA PHE A 272 12.30 -17.60 0.65
C PHE A 272 13.74 -18.10 0.43
N HIS A 273 14.71 -17.20 0.23
CA HIS A 273 16.11 -17.60 0.13
C HIS A 273 16.68 -18.12 1.46
N SER A 274 16.34 -17.52 2.60
CA SER A 274 16.83 -17.95 3.91
C SER A 274 16.37 -19.36 4.32
N GLU A 275 15.16 -19.76 3.93
CA GLU A 275 14.59 -21.07 4.21
C GLU A 275 15.03 -22.13 3.18
N SER A 276 15.39 -21.70 1.96
CA SER A 276 15.81 -22.59 0.87
C SER A 276 17.29 -23.04 0.96
N GLY A 277 18.10 -22.43 1.83
CA GLY A 277 19.49 -22.85 2.07
C GLY A 277 20.44 -22.66 0.88
N THR A 278 20.14 -21.74 -0.04
CA THR A 278 21.02 -21.34 -1.15
C THR A 278 21.53 -19.92 -0.98
#